data_AF-X0UFL0-F1
#
_entry.id   AF-X0UFL0-F1
#
_cell.length_a   1.000
_cell.length_b   1.000
_cell.length_c   1.000
_cell.angle_alpha   90.00
_cell.angle_beta   90.00
_cell.angle_gamma   90.00
#
_symmetry.space_group_name_H-M   'P 1'
#
loop_
_entity.id
_entity.type
_entity.pdbx_description
1 polymer ?
#
loop_
_entity_poly.entity_id
_entity_poly.type
_entity_poly.pdbx_seq_one_letter_code
_entity_poly.pdbx_strand_id
1 'polypeptide(L)'
;MTEVSEKSQNRLDLSMPVQYLKGVGPARAKTFAQLGVETVGDLLEYFPRDWNFIPESIKIAQMRPNQQATIIGLVESIDYQDYRKQPIFEAIISDDTGVCRIVWFYGGFLRNQLEAGQIIMASGKVTLYKHQLQLTNPKFVVLDEEHIRSAEYFSGGVYPACKGLTSRQIKKIIGRVRQAADKLVPEFYGKSFLKKANLISRKDAFRWIHLP
;
A
#
# COMPACT_ATOMS: atom_id res chain seq x y z
N MET A 1 -35.31 21.86 -23.71
CA MET A 1 -35.57 20.61 -22.97
C MET A 1 -34.53 19.60 -23.43
N THR A 2 -33.27 19.78 -23.02
CA THR A 2 -32.61 19.12 -21.89
C THR A 2 -32.16 17.69 -22.22
N GLU A 3 -31.18 17.55 -23.12
CA GLU A 3 -30.25 16.41 -23.09
C GLU A 3 -28.92 16.91 -22.54
N VAL A 4 -28.88 17.00 -21.21
CA VAL A 4 -27.70 17.37 -20.44
C VAL A 4 -27.02 16.08 -20.01
N SER A 5 -25.85 15.83 -20.59
CA SER A 5 -24.67 15.30 -19.88
C SER A 5 -24.70 13.83 -19.42
N GLU A 6 -24.63 12.88 -20.35
CA GLU A 6 -23.91 11.62 -20.12
C GLU A 6 -22.40 11.86 -20.28
N LYS A 7 -21.74 12.31 -19.20
CA LYS A 7 -20.28 12.46 -19.15
C LYS A 7 -19.60 11.10 -19.34
N SER A 8 -19.02 10.91 -20.53
CA SER A 8 -17.72 10.24 -20.77
C SER A 8 -17.21 9.35 -19.61
N GLN A 9 -17.72 8.12 -19.52
CA GLN A 9 -16.97 7.05 -18.86
C GLN A 9 -15.87 6.61 -19.83
N ASN A 10 -14.68 7.19 -19.63
CA ASN A 10 -13.44 6.90 -20.33
C ASN A 10 -13.24 5.37 -20.45
N ARG A 11 -13.47 4.80 -21.63
CA ARG A 11 -13.36 3.36 -21.89
C ARG A 11 -11.87 3.00 -21.86
N LEU A 12 -11.41 2.41 -20.75
CA LEU A 12 -10.06 1.85 -20.68
C LEU A 12 -9.89 0.78 -21.77
N ASP A 13 -8.78 0.87 -22.49
CA ASP A 13 -8.34 -0.09 -23.52
C ASP A 13 -6.85 -0.40 -23.30
N LEU A 14 -6.40 -1.60 -23.71
CA LEU A 14 -5.00 -2.03 -23.55
C LEU A 14 -4.05 -1.17 -24.38
N SER A 15 -4.47 -0.73 -25.56
CA SER A 15 -3.64 0.10 -26.46
C SER A 15 -3.55 1.57 -26.04
N MET A 16 -4.37 1.99 -25.06
CA MET A 16 -4.44 3.36 -24.59
C MET A 16 -3.09 3.79 -23.99
N PRO A 17 -2.55 4.97 -24.35
CA PRO A 17 -1.34 5.48 -23.73
C PRO A 17 -1.49 5.69 -22.22
N VAL A 18 -0.46 5.34 -21.44
CA VAL A 18 -0.49 5.49 -19.97
C VAL A 18 -0.71 6.92 -19.50
N GLN A 19 -0.38 7.92 -20.33
CA GLN A 19 -0.58 9.34 -20.05
C GLN A 19 -2.05 9.71 -19.76
N TYR A 20 -3.01 8.94 -20.27
CA TYR A 20 -4.42 9.21 -20.02
C TYR A 20 -4.94 8.55 -18.75
N LEU A 21 -4.10 7.76 -18.06
CA LEU A 21 -4.44 7.21 -16.76
C LEU A 21 -4.41 8.32 -15.71
N LYS A 22 -5.44 8.35 -14.85
CA LYS A 22 -5.50 9.27 -13.72
C LYS A 22 -4.24 9.13 -12.87
N GLY A 23 -3.50 10.22 -12.72
CA GLY A 23 -2.25 10.26 -11.94
C GLY A 23 -0.98 10.04 -12.76
N VAL A 24 -1.06 9.88 -14.08
CA VAL A 24 0.08 9.80 -14.99
C VAL A 24 0.05 11.01 -15.92
N GLY A 25 0.60 12.15 -15.47
CA GLY A 25 0.76 13.32 -16.35
C GLY A 25 1.90 13.14 -17.37
N PRO A 26 2.09 14.09 -18.31
CA PRO A 26 3.11 14.01 -19.37
C PRO A 26 4.53 13.69 -18.85
N ALA A 27 4.91 14.27 -17.71
CA ALA A 27 6.21 14.01 -17.09
C ALA A 27 6.37 12.55 -16.64
N ARG A 28 5.32 11.98 -16.02
CA ARG A 28 5.34 10.58 -15.58
C ARG A 28 5.24 9.61 -16.75
N ALA A 29 4.46 9.95 -17.77
CA ALA A 29 4.38 9.17 -19.01
C ALA A 29 5.77 9.03 -19.65
N LYS A 30 6.56 10.12 -19.70
CA LYS A 30 7.94 10.08 -20.18
C LYS A 30 8.83 9.15 -19.34
N THR A 31 8.66 9.14 -18.01
CA THR A 31 9.39 8.21 -17.13
C THR A 31 8.94 6.75 -17.31
N PHE A 32 7.65 6.49 -17.56
CA PHE A 32 7.17 5.15 -17.89
C PHE A 32 7.68 4.67 -19.25
N ALA A 33 7.75 5.53 -20.26
CA ALA A 33 8.32 5.19 -21.56
C ALA A 33 9.80 4.77 -21.45
N GLN A 34 10.58 5.39 -20.54
CA GLN A 34 11.96 4.96 -20.25
C GLN A 34 12.04 3.56 -19.62
N LEU A 35 10.95 3.07 -19.00
CA LEU A 35 10.80 1.71 -18.49
C LEU A 35 10.28 0.73 -19.54
N GLY A 36 10.04 1.18 -20.78
CA GLY A 36 9.38 0.39 -21.82
C GLY A 36 7.87 0.25 -21.62
N VAL A 37 7.26 1.13 -20.81
CA VAL A 37 5.82 1.12 -20.51
C VAL A 37 5.16 2.31 -21.19
N GLU A 38 4.48 2.09 -22.31
CA GLU A 38 3.84 3.16 -23.09
C GLU A 38 2.32 3.07 -23.04
N THR A 39 1.79 1.85 -22.95
CA THR A 39 0.35 1.55 -22.99
C THR A 39 -0.16 0.97 -21.68
N VAL A 40 -1.49 0.93 -21.53
CA VAL A 40 -2.17 0.28 -20.41
C VAL A 40 -1.84 -1.22 -20.35
N GLY A 41 -1.68 -1.87 -21.50
CA GLY A 41 -1.24 -3.27 -21.61
C GLY A 41 0.16 -3.46 -21.04
N ASP A 42 1.12 -2.64 -21.46
CA ASP A 42 2.51 -2.70 -20.96
C ASP A 42 2.54 -2.48 -19.44
N LEU A 43 1.69 -1.60 -18.93
CA LEU A 43 1.60 -1.32 -17.49
C LEU A 43 1.05 -2.52 -16.70
N LEU A 44 0.09 -3.27 -17.25
CA LEU A 44 -0.42 -4.50 -16.64
C LEU A 44 0.59 -5.65 -16.71
N GLU A 45 1.47 -5.65 -17.71
CA GLU A 45 2.55 -6.64 -17.81
C GLU A 45 3.83 -6.21 -17.07
N TYR A 46 3.83 -5.01 -16.49
CA TYR A 46 4.91 -4.52 -15.65
C TYR A 46 4.88 -5.16 -14.26
N PHE A 47 5.38 -6.40 -14.17
CA PHE A 47 5.28 -7.21 -12.97
C PHE A 47 6.18 -6.72 -11.81
N PRO A 48 5.76 -6.97 -10.55
CA PRO A 48 6.62 -6.72 -9.41
C PRO A 48 7.85 -7.65 -9.43
N ARG A 49 8.98 -7.15 -8.95
CA ARG A 49 10.22 -7.91 -8.75
C ARG A 49 10.14 -8.79 -7.49
N ASP A 50 9.42 -8.33 -6.48
CA ASP A 50 9.30 -8.98 -5.18
C ASP A 50 7.93 -8.64 -4.55
N TRP A 51 7.55 -9.30 -3.46
CA TRP A 51 6.30 -9.04 -2.74
C TRP A 51 6.56 -8.81 -1.27
N ASN A 52 6.02 -7.71 -0.74
CA ASN A 52 5.91 -7.55 0.70
C ASN A 52 4.61 -8.18 1.15
N PHE A 53 4.64 -8.99 2.21
CA PHE A 53 3.44 -9.47 2.87
C PHE A 53 3.24 -8.70 4.17
N ILE A 54 1.98 -8.41 4.52
CA ILE A 54 1.66 -7.89 5.85
C ILE A 54 2.05 -9.00 6.84
N PRO A 55 2.95 -8.75 7.80
CA PRO A 55 3.22 -9.74 8.83
C PRO A 55 1.98 -9.92 9.69
N GLU A 56 1.72 -11.14 10.15
CA GLU A 56 0.65 -11.40 11.11
C GLU A 56 0.82 -10.50 12.34
N SER A 57 -0.28 -9.87 12.75
CA SER A 57 -0.29 -9.03 13.94
C SER A 57 -0.38 -9.89 15.20
N ILE A 58 0.45 -9.59 16.18
CA ILE A 58 0.34 -10.13 17.53
C ILE A 58 -0.30 -9.10 18.45
N LYS A 59 -0.80 -9.55 19.60
CA LYS A 59 -1.28 -8.66 20.67
C LYS A 59 -0.12 -7.96 21.36
N ILE A 60 -0.34 -6.76 21.90
CA ILE A 60 0.70 -5.97 22.58
C ILE A 60 1.31 -6.76 23.74
N ALA A 61 0.50 -7.48 24.52
CA ALA A 61 0.98 -8.32 25.62
C ALA A 61 1.92 -9.47 25.19
N GLN A 62 1.91 -9.84 23.90
CA GLN A 62 2.77 -10.90 23.35
C GLN A 62 4.12 -10.37 22.83
N MET A 63 4.31 -9.05 22.82
CA MET A 63 5.56 -8.44 22.34
C MET A 63 6.75 -8.87 23.19
N ARG A 64 7.87 -9.15 22.53
CA ARG A 64 9.13 -9.52 23.17
C ARG A 64 10.24 -8.55 22.78
N PRO A 65 11.10 -8.13 23.73
CA PRO A 65 12.19 -7.23 23.42
C PRO A 65 13.14 -7.85 22.40
N ASN A 66 13.73 -6.99 21.56
CA ASN A 66 14.67 -7.35 20.49
C ASN A 66 14.10 -8.23 19.36
N GLN A 67 12.78 -8.41 19.28
CA GLN A 67 12.13 -9.12 18.18
C GLN A 67 11.43 -8.15 17.22
N GLN A 68 11.15 -8.61 16.00
CA GLN A 68 10.28 -7.89 15.08
C GLN A 68 8.84 -8.24 15.42
N ALA A 69 7.99 -7.23 15.59
CA ALA A 69 6.59 -7.42 15.91
C ALA A 69 5.73 -6.49 15.07
N THR A 70 4.54 -6.97 14.76
CA THR A 70 3.48 -6.18 14.15
C THR A 70 2.30 -6.16 15.10
N ILE A 71 1.81 -4.98 15.43
CA ILE A 71 0.68 -4.79 16.35
C ILE A 71 -0.39 -3.92 15.69
N ILE A 72 -1.62 -4.10 16.11
CA ILE A 72 -2.75 -3.25 15.74
C ILE A 72 -3.34 -2.67 17.03
N GLY A 73 -3.56 -1.38 17.06
CA GLY A 73 -4.19 -0.75 18.23
C GLY A 73 -4.67 0.67 17.97
N LEU A 74 -5.41 1.19 18.93
CA LEU A 74 -5.95 2.54 18.96
C LEU A 74 -4.88 3.52 19.43
N VAL A 75 -4.68 4.62 18.70
CA VAL A 75 -3.82 5.73 19.13
C VAL A 75 -4.54 6.51 20.23
N GLU A 76 -4.12 6.34 21.47
CA GLU A 76 -4.69 7.02 22.64
C GLU A 76 -4.22 8.48 22.73
N SER A 77 -2.94 8.72 22.47
CA SER A 77 -2.34 10.04 22.54
C SER A 77 -1.13 10.17 21.65
N ILE A 78 -0.87 11.38 21.19
CA ILE A 78 0.33 11.75 20.45
C ILE A 78 1.07 12.89 21.15
N ASP A 79 2.39 12.89 21.07
CA ASP A 79 3.25 13.96 21.54
C ASP A 79 4.36 14.22 20.52
N TYR A 80 4.67 15.49 20.27
CA TYR A 80 5.76 15.85 19.38
C TYR A 80 6.71 16.84 20.06
N GLN A 81 7.94 16.38 20.25
CA GLN A 81 8.99 17.09 20.95
C GLN A 81 9.99 17.68 19.93
N ASP A 82 9.71 18.87 19.41
CA ASP A 82 10.64 19.62 18.53
C ASP A 82 11.77 20.32 19.25
N TYR A 83 11.62 20.61 20.54
CA TYR A 83 12.63 21.29 21.35
C TYR A 83 13.93 20.48 21.53
N ARG A 84 13.98 19.22 21.07
CA ARG A 84 15.19 18.36 21.11
C ARG A 84 16.05 18.55 19.87
N LYS A 85 17.37 18.37 20.02
CA LYS A 85 18.33 18.32 18.90
C LYS A 85 17.93 17.30 17.82
N GLN A 86 17.32 16.20 18.23
CA GLN A 86 16.66 15.23 17.35
C GLN A 86 15.18 15.23 17.71
N PRO A 87 14.31 15.86 16.90
CA PRO A 87 12.89 15.89 17.16
C PRO A 87 12.30 14.49 17.26
N ILE A 88 11.38 14.29 18.19
CA ILE A 88 10.74 13.00 18.44
C ILE A 88 9.24 13.15 18.27
N PHE A 89 8.63 12.28 17.46
CA PHE A 89 7.19 12.07 17.47
C PHE A 89 6.90 10.78 18.24
N GLU A 90 6.01 10.86 19.20
CA GLU A 90 5.62 9.77 20.07
C GLU A 90 4.11 9.54 19.95
N ALA A 91 3.72 8.27 19.94
CA ALA A 91 2.33 7.86 20.05
C ALA A 91 2.20 6.77 21.11
N ILE A 92 1.13 6.83 21.89
CA ILE A 92 0.73 5.76 22.80
C ILE A 92 -0.40 5.00 22.13
N ILE A 93 -0.25 3.68 22.04
CA ILE A 93 -1.20 2.81 21.35
C ILE A 93 -1.68 1.73 22.30
N SER A 94 -2.98 1.49 22.32
CA SER A 94 -3.62 0.47 23.16
C SER A 94 -4.29 -0.60 22.32
N ASP A 95 -4.33 -1.81 22.85
CA ASP A 95 -5.25 -2.86 22.43
C ASP A 95 -6.00 -3.41 23.66
N ASP A 96 -6.77 -4.48 23.47
CA ASP A 96 -7.47 -5.21 24.53
C ASP A 96 -6.54 -5.89 25.56
N THR A 97 -5.24 -5.94 25.30
CA THR A 97 -4.24 -6.64 26.14
C THR A 97 -3.25 -5.73 26.83
N GLY A 98 -3.05 -4.50 26.35
CA GLY A 98 -2.14 -3.57 26.98
C GLY A 98 -1.87 -2.31 26.16
N VAL A 99 -0.78 -1.63 26.51
CA VAL A 99 -0.39 -0.35 25.92
C VAL A 99 1.07 -0.42 25.47
N CYS A 100 1.36 0.09 24.27
CA CYS A 100 2.69 0.16 23.68
C CYS A 100 3.03 1.60 23.31
N ARG A 101 4.24 2.01 23.66
CA ARG A 101 4.81 3.29 23.21
C ARG A 101 5.40 3.13 21.82
N ILE A 102 5.15 4.08 20.92
CA ILE A 102 5.78 4.12 19.60
C ILE A 102 6.53 5.44 19.44
N VAL A 103 7.77 5.36 18.96
CA VAL A 103 8.67 6.51 18.85
C VAL A 103 9.22 6.59 17.44
N TRP A 104 9.08 7.76 16.82
CA TRP A 104 9.73 8.12 15.56
C TRP A 104 10.71 9.27 15.77
N PHE A 105 12.00 8.99 15.55
CA PHE A 105 13.03 10.02 15.46
C PHE A 105 12.88 10.78 14.13
N TYR A 106 13.03 12.10 14.17
CA TYR A 106 12.81 12.99 13.02
C TYR A 106 11.39 12.88 12.42
N GLY A 107 10.41 12.52 13.26
CA GLY A 107 9.02 12.26 12.86
C GLY A 107 8.15 13.50 12.61
N GLY A 108 8.73 14.66 12.31
CA GLY A 108 7.96 15.92 12.22
C GLY A 108 6.84 15.91 11.17
N PHE A 109 6.95 15.07 10.14
CA PHE A 109 5.95 14.88 9.08
C PHE A 109 4.70 14.10 9.55
N LEU A 110 4.78 13.39 10.69
CA LEU A 110 3.71 12.57 11.23
C LEU A 110 2.60 13.39 11.89
N ARG A 111 2.89 14.65 12.25
CA ARG A 111 1.92 15.58 12.83
C ARG A 111 0.65 15.76 12.00
N ASN A 112 0.76 15.59 10.68
CA ASN A 112 -0.37 15.72 9.74
C ASN A 112 -0.88 14.35 9.23
N GLN A 113 -0.37 13.24 9.75
CA GLN A 113 -0.70 11.88 9.30
C GLN A 113 -1.27 10.99 10.41
N LEU A 114 -0.97 11.30 11.66
CA LEU A 114 -1.41 10.55 12.84
C LEU A 114 -2.14 11.47 13.80
N GLU A 115 -3.32 11.04 14.23
CA GLU A 115 -4.16 11.72 15.19
C GLU A 115 -4.65 10.72 16.25
N ALA A 116 -4.93 11.21 17.45
CA ALA A 116 -5.56 10.39 18.49
C ALA A 116 -6.96 9.93 18.04
N GLY A 117 -7.33 8.71 18.42
CA GLY A 117 -8.58 8.06 18.01
C GLY A 117 -8.47 7.20 16.74
N GLN A 118 -7.33 7.24 16.03
CA GLN A 118 -7.10 6.39 14.86
C GLN A 118 -6.66 4.98 15.27
N ILE A 119 -7.16 3.95 14.60
CA ILE A 119 -6.60 2.60 14.70
C ILE A 119 -5.43 2.52 13.72
N ILE A 120 -4.28 2.01 14.16
CA ILE A 120 -3.13 1.84 13.28
C ILE A 120 -2.52 0.45 13.41
N MET A 121 -1.95 -0.03 12.32
CA MET A 121 -1.05 -1.17 12.29
C MET A 121 0.38 -0.66 12.29
N ALA A 122 1.20 -1.09 13.26
CA ALA A 122 2.61 -0.74 13.34
C ALA A 122 3.50 -1.99 13.33
N SER A 123 4.50 -1.99 12.46
CA SER A 123 5.46 -3.09 12.29
C SER A 123 6.88 -2.57 12.46
N GLY A 124 7.62 -3.14 13.41
CA GLY A 124 9.00 -2.73 13.66
C GLY A 124 9.70 -3.59 14.70
N LYS A 125 10.93 -3.18 15.05
CA LYS A 125 11.70 -3.83 16.11
C LYS A 125 11.21 -3.34 17.46
N VAL A 126 10.89 -4.28 18.34
CA VAL A 126 10.58 -4.02 19.74
C VAL A 126 11.86 -3.74 20.50
N THR A 127 11.90 -2.61 21.18
CA THR A 127 13.01 -2.17 22.03
C THR A 127 12.51 -1.93 23.44
N LEU A 128 13.42 -1.97 24.41
CA LEU A 128 13.12 -1.67 25.80
C LEU A 128 13.69 -0.29 26.12
N TYR A 129 12.85 0.63 26.60
CA TYR A 129 13.29 1.95 27.07
C TYR A 129 12.69 2.21 28.45
N LYS A 130 13.54 2.46 29.45
CA LYS A 130 13.12 2.65 30.85
C LYS A 130 12.14 1.56 31.35
N HIS A 131 12.43 0.29 31.03
CA HIS A 131 11.61 -0.88 31.37
C HIS A 131 10.23 -0.97 30.68
N GLN A 132 9.94 -0.12 29.70
CA GLN A 132 8.74 -0.19 28.88
C GLN A 132 9.09 -0.68 27.49
N LEU A 133 8.26 -1.57 26.93
CA LEU A 133 8.37 -1.98 25.54
C LEU A 133 7.93 -0.83 24.64
N GLN A 134 8.71 -0.59 23.60
CA GLN A 134 8.39 0.40 22.58
C GLN A 134 8.79 -0.07 21.19
N LEU A 135 8.07 0.41 20.17
CA LEU A 135 8.49 0.30 18.78
C LEU A 135 9.27 1.55 18.38
N THR A 136 10.44 1.38 17.79
CA THR A 136 11.29 2.49 17.34
C THR A 136 11.33 2.57 15.82
N ASN A 137 11.00 3.74 15.28
CA ASN A 137 10.86 4.01 13.85
C ASN A 137 10.08 2.91 13.10
N PRO A 138 8.96 2.40 13.62
CA PRO A 138 8.24 1.35 12.90
C PRO A 138 7.65 1.91 11.62
N LYS A 139 7.44 1.02 10.65
CA LYS A 139 6.50 1.31 9.58
C LYS A 139 5.11 1.27 10.19
N PHE A 140 4.22 2.17 9.78
CA PHE A 140 2.84 2.14 10.23
C PHE A 140 1.88 2.44 9.09
N VAL A 141 0.63 2.07 9.31
CA VAL A 141 -0.50 2.30 8.43
C VAL A 141 -1.73 2.58 9.29
N VAL A 142 -2.48 3.63 8.93
CA VAL A 142 -3.77 3.92 9.55
C VAL A 142 -4.82 2.96 9.00
N LEU A 143 -5.48 2.24 9.89
CA LEU A 143 -6.61 1.36 9.61
C LEU A 143 -7.88 2.15 9.88
N ASP A 144 -8.47 2.77 8.85
CA ASP A 144 -9.81 3.32 8.93
C ASP A 144 -10.73 2.63 7.91
N GLU A 145 -12.04 2.69 8.15
CA GLU A 145 -13.04 2.04 7.31
C GLU A 145 -13.08 2.62 5.87
N GLU A 146 -12.66 3.88 5.66
CA GLU A 146 -12.53 4.49 4.33
C GLU A 146 -11.23 4.07 3.60
N HIS A 147 -10.23 3.63 4.37
CA HIS A 147 -8.89 3.27 3.95
C HIS A 147 -8.64 1.78 4.16
N ILE A 148 -9.58 0.89 3.88
CA ILE A 148 -9.28 -0.56 3.69
C ILE A 148 -8.12 -0.77 2.69
N ARG A 149 -7.90 0.21 1.79
CA ARG A 149 -6.70 0.32 0.92
C ARG A 149 -5.37 0.43 1.64
N SER A 150 -5.36 0.73 2.94
CA SER A 150 -4.20 0.90 3.81
C SER A 150 -3.44 -0.42 3.99
N ALA A 151 -4.14 -1.55 4.05
CA ALA A 151 -3.55 -2.88 3.98
C ALA A 151 -2.75 -3.11 2.68
N GLU A 152 -3.28 -2.67 1.52
CA GLU A 152 -2.53 -2.69 0.25
C GLU A 152 -1.26 -1.79 0.28
N TYR A 153 -1.06 -0.93 1.28
CA TYR A 153 0.21 -0.19 1.44
C TYR A 153 1.31 -1.02 2.10
N PHE A 154 0.97 -1.99 2.95
CA PHE A 154 1.95 -2.89 3.56
C PHE A 154 2.19 -4.16 2.75
N SER A 155 1.14 -4.73 2.14
CA SER A 155 1.24 -5.94 1.33
C SER A 155 1.13 -5.66 -0.16
N GLY A 156 1.86 -6.39 -0.99
CA GLY A 156 1.76 -6.41 -2.45
C GLY A 156 3.08 -6.17 -3.17
N GLY A 157 2.99 -6.03 -4.49
CA GLY A 157 4.17 -5.98 -5.36
C GLY A 157 5.14 -4.82 -5.09
N VAL A 158 6.43 -5.15 -5.11
CA VAL A 158 7.58 -4.25 -5.14
C VAL A 158 8.05 -4.15 -6.58
N TYR A 159 7.88 -2.98 -7.18
CA TYR A 159 8.21 -2.71 -8.58
C TYR A 159 9.61 -2.12 -8.70
N PRO A 160 10.33 -2.40 -9.79
CA PRO A 160 11.59 -1.71 -10.08
C PRO A 160 11.37 -0.19 -10.11
N ALA A 161 11.96 0.51 -9.14
CA ALA A 161 11.84 1.97 -9.05
C ALA A 161 12.90 2.64 -9.93
N CYS A 162 12.55 3.79 -10.51
CA CYS A 162 13.46 4.63 -11.30
C CYS A 162 13.52 6.06 -10.76
N LYS A 163 14.48 6.84 -11.24
CA LYS A 163 14.69 8.24 -10.87
C LYS A 163 13.46 9.08 -11.32
N GLY A 164 12.45 9.17 -10.45
CA GLY A 164 11.20 9.90 -10.70
C GLY A 164 9.92 9.11 -10.40
N LEU A 165 9.98 7.78 -10.30
CA LEU A 165 8.86 6.92 -9.95
C LEU A 165 9.25 5.92 -8.86
N THR A 166 8.62 6.04 -7.70
CA THR A 166 8.75 5.08 -6.61
C THR A 166 7.90 3.84 -6.87
N SER A 167 8.31 2.68 -6.35
CA SER A 167 7.49 1.45 -6.38
C SER A 167 6.07 1.69 -5.88
N ARG A 168 5.91 2.55 -4.85
CA ARG A 168 4.60 2.93 -4.29
C ARG A 168 3.73 3.65 -5.31
N GLN A 169 4.31 4.55 -6.10
CA GLN A 169 3.59 5.28 -7.14
C GLN A 169 3.17 4.34 -8.28
N ILE A 170 4.08 3.45 -8.73
CA ILE A 170 3.80 2.45 -9.77
C ILE A 170 2.64 1.55 -9.31
N LYS A 171 2.75 0.98 -8.12
CA LYS A 171 1.71 0.15 -7.49
C LYS A 171 0.36 0.85 -7.43
N LYS A 172 0.32 2.12 -7.04
CA LYS A 172 -0.93 2.91 -6.96
C LYS A 172 -1.59 3.10 -8.33
N ILE A 173 -0.80 3.23 -9.39
CA ILE A 173 -1.31 3.39 -10.76
C ILE A 173 -1.81 2.03 -11.27
N ILE A 174 -1.02 0.97 -11.13
CA ILE A 174 -1.40 -0.41 -11.49
C ILE A 174 -2.67 -0.83 -10.76
N GLY A 175 -2.79 -0.54 -9.46
CA GLY A 175 -3.97 -0.89 -8.67
C GLY A 175 -5.28 -0.29 -9.21
N ARG A 176 -5.23 0.85 -9.92
CA ARG A 176 -6.41 1.44 -10.58
C ARG A 176 -6.79 0.70 -11.85
N VAL A 177 -5.80 0.26 -12.62
CA VAL A 177 -6.02 -0.48 -13.87
C VAL A 177 -6.43 -1.93 -13.58
N ARG A 178 -5.85 -2.54 -12.52
CA ARG A 178 -6.19 -3.89 -12.04
C ARG A 178 -7.69 -4.08 -11.82
N GLN A 179 -8.39 -3.06 -11.31
CA GLN A 179 -9.84 -3.13 -11.09
C GLN A 179 -10.63 -3.29 -12.40
N ALA A 180 -10.06 -2.88 -13.53
CA ALA A 180 -10.64 -3.06 -14.86
C ALA A 180 -10.14 -4.33 -15.58
N ALA A 181 -9.30 -5.16 -14.94
CA ALA A 181 -8.71 -6.36 -15.55
C ALA A 181 -9.76 -7.33 -16.10
N ASP A 182 -10.92 -7.45 -15.44
CA ASP A 182 -12.03 -8.31 -15.89
C ASP A 182 -12.53 -7.97 -17.31
N LYS A 183 -12.41 -6.70 -17.73
CA LYS A 183 -12.83 -6.24 -19.07
C LYS A 183 -11.67 -6.20 -20.06
N LEU A 184 -10.45 -5.95 -19.56
CA LEU A 184 -9.26 -5.73 -20.38
C LEU A 184 -8.55 -7.03 -20.77
N VAL A 185 -8.68 -8.07 -19.94
CA VAL A 185 -7.91 -9.32 -20.10
C VAL A 185 -8.87 -10.47 -20.43
N PRO A 186 -9.22 -10.66 -21.72
CA PRO A 186 -10.00 -11.82 -22.13
C PRO A 186 -9.21 -13.11 -21.91
N GLU A 187 -9.94 -14.18 -21.65
CA GLU A 187 -9.39 -15.52 -21.52
C GLU A 187 -9.09 -16.11 -22.90
N PHE A 188 -7.92 -16.74 -23.04
CA PHE A 188 -7.53 -17.41 -24.29
C PHE A 188 -8.07 -18.83 -24.35
N TYR A 189 -8.17 -19.50 -23.20
CA TYR A 189 -8.54 -20.91 -23.11
C TYR A 189 -10.01 -21.14 -22.77
N GLY A 190 -10.59 -22.20 -23.31
CA GLY A 190 -11.93 -22.63 -22.91
C GLY A 190 -12.00 -23.06 -21.44
N LYS A 191 -13.16 -22.86 -20.80
CA LYS A 191 -13.39 -23.23 -19.38
C LYS A 191 -13.09 -24.70 -19.08
N SER A 192 -13.33 -25.60 -20.04
CA SER A 192 -13.04 -27.03 -19.91
C SER A 192 -11.54 -27.32 -19.78
N PHE A 193 -10.71 -26.59 -20.53
CA PHE A 193 -9.26 -26.72 -20.47
C PHE A 193 -8.71 -26.25 -19.12
N LEU A 194 -9.13 -25.07 -18.66
CA LEU A 194 -8.72 -24.51 -17.36
C LEU A 194 -9.05 -25.45 -16.21
N LYS A 195 -10.25 -26.04 -16.19
CA LYS A 195 -10.67 -26.98 -15.15
C LYS A 195 -9.86 -28.28 -15.20
N LYS A 196 -9.59 -28.81 -16.39
CA LYS A 196 -8.79 -30.03 -16.56
C LYS A 196 -7.32 -29.82 -16.15
N ALA A 197 -6.77 -28.64 -16.44
CA ALA A 197 -5.39 -28.27 -16.12
C ALA A 197 -5.23 -27.68 -14.71
N ASN A 198 -6.31 -27.50 -13.94
CA ASN A 198 -6.33 -26.85 -12.64
C ASN A 198 -5.68 -25.45 -12.63
N LEU A 199 -5.96 -24.66 -13.67
CA LEU A 199 -5.42 -23.30 -13.83
C LEU A 199 -6.45 -22.25 -13.44
N ILE A 200 -5.99 -21.17 -12.80
CA ILE A 200 -6.78 -19.96 -12.59
C ILE A 200 -7.02 -19.24 -13.92
N SER A 201 -8.05 -18.40 -13.97
CA SER A 201 -8.31 -17.61 -15.16
C SER A 201 -7.26 -16.50 -15.34
N ARG A 202 -7.03 -16.07 -16.58
CA ARG A 202 -6.04 -15.05 -16.91
C ARG A 202 -6.28 -13.74 -16.16
N LYS A 203 -7.55 -13.32 -16.03
CA LYS A 203 -7.92 -12.14 -15.23
C LYS A 203 -7.55 -12.29 -13.75
N ASP A 204 -7.70 -13.49 -13.17
CA ASP A 204 -7.36 -13.75 -11.78
C ASP A 204 -5.85 -13.75 -11.61
N ALA A 205 -5.10 -14.33 -12.56
CA ALA A 205 -3.65 -14.30 -12.57
C ALA A 205 -3.09 -12.87 -12.55
N PHE A 206 -3.60 -11.97 -13.39
CA PHE A 206 -3.22 -10.55 -13.37
C PHE A 206 -3.62 -9.85 -12.07
N ARG A 207 -4.76 -10.20 -11.47
CA ARG A 207 -5.15 -9.62 -10.17
C ARG A 207 -4.19 -10.06 -9.06
N TRP A 208 -3.85 -11.35 -9.03
CA TRP A 208 -3.04 -11.96 -7.97
C TRP A 208 -1.56 -11.57 -8.10
N ILE A 209 -0.99 -11.52 -9.30
CA ILE A 209 0.45 -11.22 -9.43
C ILE A 209 0.82 -9.83 -8.89
N HIS A 210 -0.07 -8.84 -9.01
CA HIS A 210 0.16 -7.49 -8.51
C HIS A 210 -0.18 -7.30 -7.02
N LEU A 211 -1.07 -8.14 -6.49
CA LEU A 211 -1.48 -8.17 -5.09
C LEU A 211 -1.89 -9.60 -4.71
N PRO A 212 -0.90 -10.45 -4.36
CA PRO A 212 -1.15 -11.81 -3.90
C PRO A 212 -1.71 -11.84 -2.48
#